data_AF-A0A921UEI5-F1
#
_entry.id   AF-A0A921UEI5-F1
#
_cell.length_a   1.000
_cell.length_b   1.000
_cell.length_c   1.000
_cell.angle_alpha   90.00
_cell.angle_beta   90.00
_cell.angle_gamma   90.00
#
_symmetry.space_group_name_H-M   'P 1'
#
loop_
_entity.id
_entity.type
_entity.pdbx_description
1 polymer ?
#
loop_
_entity_poly.entity_id
_entity_poly.type
_entity_poly.pdbx_seq_one_letter_code
_entity_poly.pdbx_strand_id
1 'polypeptide(L)'
;MKKTAVLAVLAAIAAAALLSSSDDSRRDVTVLEIGGSDDGRVELVPVDAGAAGPESLAFDAAGVGPYVGVSDGRVLRWVPGERR
;
A
#
# COMPACT_ATOMS: atom_id res chain seq x y z
N MET A 1 -44.64 -8.84 -11.77
CA MET A 1 -43.98 -7.52 -11.62
C MET A 1 -43.36 -7.29 -10.25
N LYS A 2 -44.01 -7.66 -9.11
CA LYS A 2 -43.43 -7.45 -7.76
C LYS A 2 -42.18 -8.31 -7.48
N LYS A 3 -42.19 -9.59 -7.86
CA LYS A 3 -41.07 -10.53 -7.65
C LYS A 3 -39.81 -10.17 -8.44
N THR A 4 -39.97 -9.66 -9.67
CA THR A 4 -38.86 -9.22 -10.54
C THR A 4 -38.19 -7.97 -10.01
N ALA A 5 -38.96 -7.02 -9.47
CA ALA A 5 -38.42 -5.83 -8.82
C ALA A 5 -37.59 -6.19 -7.57
N VAL A 6 -38.07 -7.13 -6.75
CA VAL A 6 -37.33 -7.62 -5.57
C VAL A 6 -36.02 -8.30 -5.98
N LEU A 7 -36.03 -9.13 -7.03
CA LEU A 7 -34.83 -9.80 -7.53
C LEU A 7 -33.77 -8.81 -8.04
N ALA A 8 -34.21 -7.76 -8.74
CA ALA A 8 -33.32 -6.73 -9.27
C ALA A 8 -32.64 -5.93 -8.14
N VAL A 9 -33.38 -5.61 -7.08
CA VAL A 9 -32.82 -4.91 -5.90
C VAL A 9 -31.78 -5.79 -5.19
N LEU A 10 -32.06 -7.08 -5.01
CA LEU A 10 -31.10 -8.01 -4.40
C LEU A 10 -29.82 -8.16 -5.23
N ALA A 11 -29.93 -8.23 -6.55
CA ALA A 11 -28.78 -8.31 -7.44
C ALA A 11 -27.91 -7.03 -7.39
N ALA A 12 -28.53 -5.85 -7.31
CA ALA A 12 -27.80 -4.58 -7.19
C ALA A 12 -27.05 -4.48 -5.85
N ILE A 13 -27.65 -4.94 -4.75
CA ILE A 13 -27.00 -4.97 -3.43
C ILE A 13 -25.79 -5.94 -3.43
N ALA A 14 -25.95 -7.12 -4.03
CA ALA A 14 -24.85 -8.08 -4.15
C ALA A 14 -23.69 -7.55 -4.99
N ALA A 15 -23.98 -6.88 -6.12
CA ALA A 15 -22.95 -6.23 -6.93
C ALA A 15 -22.22 -5.13 -6.15
N ALA A 16 -22.95 -4.27 -5.44
CA ALA A 16 -22.35 -3.22 -4.61
C ALA A 16 -21.44 -3.81 -3.51
N ALA A 17 -21.86 -4.89 -2.86
CA ALA A 17 -21.06 -5.57 -1.83
C ALA A 17 -19.75 -6.15 -2.41
N LEU A 18 -19.80 -6.74 -3.61
CA LEU A 18 -18.62 -7.28 -4.31
C LEU A 18 -17.65 -6.17 -4.76
N LEU A 19 -18.16 -5.02 -5.19
CA LEU A 19 -17.31 -3.87 -5.52
C LEU A 19 -16.66 -3.28 -4.26
N SER A 20 -17.41 -3.17 -3.16
CA SER A 20 -16.86 -2.68 -1.88
C SER A 20 -15.82 -3.62 -1.27
N SER A 21 -15.95 -4.94 -1.45
CA SER A 21 -14.95 -5.90 -0.94
C SER A 21 -13.61 -5.82 -1.68
N SER A 22 -13.60 -5.26 -2.89
CA SER A 22 -12.38 -5.14 -3.70
C SER A 22 -11.45 -4.01 -3.23
N ASP A 23 -11.97 -3.05 -2.46
CA ASP A 23 -11.19 -1.91 -1.92
C ASP A 23 -10.49 -2.24 -0.59
N ASP A 24 -11.00 -3.24 0.16
CA ASP A 24 -10.54 -3.56 1.52
C ASP A 24 -9.23 -4.39 1.53
N SER A 25 -8.88 -5.07 0.43
CA SER A 25 -7.63 -5.83 0.32
C SER A 25 -6.35 -4.97 0.25
N ARG A 26 -6.45 -3.64 0.28
CA ARG A 26 -5.28 -2.74 0.41
C ARG A 26 -4.93 -2.39 1.85
N ARG A 27 -5.70 -2.82 2.85
CA ARG A 27 -5.48 -2.45 4.25
C ARG A 27 -4.70 -3.47 5.09
N ASP A 28 -4.20 -4.54 4.48
CA ASP A 28 -3.31 -5.49 5.16
C ASP A 28 -1.84 -5.02 5.20
N VAL A 29 -1.63 -3.71 5.27
CA VAL A 29 -0.43 -3.18 5.90
C VAL A 29 -0.86 -2.95 7.34
N THR A 30 -0.52 -3.90 8.21
CA THR A 30 -0.49 -3.64 9.65
C THR A 30 0.11 -2.26 9.82
N VAL A 31 -0.64 -1.34 10.44
CA VAL A 31 -0.06 -0.09 10.92
C VAL A 31 1.01 -0.54 11.91
N LEU A 32 2.25 -0.68 11.44
CA LEU A 32 3.40 -0.68 12.31
C LEU A 32 3.25 0.65 13.04
N GLU A 33 2.85 0.61 14.31
CA GLU A 33 3.10 1.70 15.23
C GLU A 33 4.63 1.82 15.34
N ILE A 34 5.23 2.42 14.32
CA ILE A 34 6.57 2.97 14.38
C ILE A 34 6.39 4.11 15.37
N GLY A 35 6.64 3.81 16.65
CA GLY A 35 6.39 4.70 17.76
C GLY A 35 6.78 6.11 17.37
N GLY A 36 5.79 6.99 17.29
CA GLY A 36 6.01 8.38 16.97
C GLY A 36 6.94 8.93 18.01
N SER A 37 8.22 9.03 17.66
CA SER A 37 9.12 9.95 18.33
C SER A 37 8.41 11.30 18.32
N ASP A 38 8.38 11.99 19.47
CA ASP A 38 7.66 13.25 19.68
C ASP A 38 8.04 14.38 18.69
N ASP A 39 8.94 14.10 17.73
CA ASP A 39 9.41 14.96 16.64
C ASP A 39 8.90 14.57 15.22
N GLY A 40 8.10 13.52 15.06
CA GLY A 40 7.21 13.32 13.89
C GLY A 40 7.87 13.11 12.51
N ARG A 41 9.12 12.63 12.41
CA ARG A 41 9.85 12.52 11.13
C ARG A 41 9.73 11.16 10.42
N VAL A 42 8.59 10.50 10.49
CA VAL A 42 8.35 9.26 9.73
C VAL A 42 7.48 9.59 8.52
N GLU A 43 7.99 9.30 7.33
CA GLU A 43 7.25 9.41 6.08
C GLU A 43 7.03 8.01 5.50
N LEU A 44 5.78 7.69 5.17
CA LEU A 44 5.45 6.50 4.41
C LEU A 44 5.64 6.79 2.91
N VAL A 45 6.43 5.97 2.25
CA VAL A 45 6.71 6.08 0.81
C VAL A 45 5.99 4.94 0.10
N PRO A 46 4.97 5.22 -0.72
CA PRO A 46 4.28 4.18 -1.47
C PRO A 46 5.20 3.59 -2.54
N VAL A 47 5.14 2.28 -2.71
CA VAL A 47 5.85 1.57 -3.77
C VAL A 47 4.85 1.09 -4.82
N ASP A 48 5.13 1.39 -6.08
CA ASP A 48 4.28 0.99 -7.21
C ASP A 48 4.14 -0.54 -7.31
N ALA A 49 3.05 -0.97 -7.96
CA ALA A 49 2.73 -2.38 -8.23
C ALA A 49 2.49 -3.25 -6.97
N GLY A 50 2.28 -2.63 -5.80
CA GLY A 50 1.92 -3.33 -4.57
C GLY A 50 3.07 -4.10 -3.92
N ALA A 51 4.32 -3.79 -4.27
CA ALA A 51 5.47 -4.33 -3.58
C ALA A 51 5.55 -3.81 -2.14
N ALA A 52 6.09 -4.64 -1.24
CA ALA A 52 6.28 -4.34 0.18
C ALA A 52 7.76 -4.33 0.56
N GLY A 53 8.08 -3.81 1.75
CA GLY A 53 9.44 -3.73 2.27
C GLY A 53 9.97 -2.30 2.37
N PRO A 54 11.09 -2.12 3.10
CA PRO A 54 12.37 -2.68 2.68
C PRO A 54 12.72 -4.03 3.32
N GLU A 55 13.09 -5.02 2.49
CA GLU A 55 13.59 -6.34 2.95
C GLU A 55 15.11 -6.34 3.21
N SER A 56 15.81 -5.38 2.60
CA SER A 56 17.25 -5.18 2.74
C SER A 56 17.59 -3.70 2.58
N LEU A 57 18.75 -3.28 3.12
CA LEU A 57 19.24 -1.91 3.06
C LEU A 57 20.76 -1.88 2.88
N ALA A 58 21.24 -1.01 1.99
CA ALA A 58 22.66 -0.80 1.75
C ALA A 58 22.99 0.66 1.43
N PHE A 59 24.24 1.02 1.63
CA PHE A 59 24.86 2.27 1.16
C PHE A 59 26.04 1.92 0.26
N ASP A 60 26.32 2.75 -0.73
CA ASP A 60 27.51 2.56 -1.54
C ASP A 60 28.79 3.06 -0.84
N ALA A 61 29.95 2.85 -1.47
CA ALA A 61 31.24 3.23 -0.90
C ALA A 61 31.41 4.74 -0.67
N ALA A 62 30.61 5.58 -1.34
CA ALA A 62 30.59 7.02 -1.13
C ALA A 62 29.60 7.44 -0.03
N GLY A 63 28.88 6.49 0.58
CA GLY A 63 27.84 6.74 1.58
C GLY A 63 26.51 7.19 0.98
N VAL A 64 26.31 7.04 -0.34
CA VAL A 64 25.06 7.41 -1.00
C VAL A 64 24.03 6.29 -0.84
N GLY A 65 22.75 6.67 -0.77
CA GLY A 65 21.62 5.78 -0.55
C GLY A 65 20.57 6.40 0.39
N PRO A 66 19.79 5.59 1.12
CA PRO A 66 19.82 4.11 1.11
C PRO A 66 19.36 3.51 -0.23
N TYR A 67 19.92 2.34 -0.56
CA TYR A 67 19.36 1.40 -1.55
C TYR A 67 18.59 0.33 -0.80
N VAL A 68 17.36 0.05 -1.23
CA VAL A 68 16.48 -0.91 -0.56
C VAL A 68 15.96 -1.97 -1.53
N GLY A 69 16.00 -3.23 -1.11
CA GLY A 69 15.30 -4.31 -1.80
C GLY A 69 13.82 -4.35 -1.39
N VAL A 70 12.93 -4.55 -2.37
CA VAL A 70 11.49 -4.72 -2.15
C VAL A 70 11.03 -6.10 -2.63
N SER A 71 9.86 -6.53 -2.18
CA SER A 71 9.34 -7.90 -2.33
C SER A 71 9.17 -8.40 -3.77
N ASP A 72 9.21 -7.51 -4.77
CA ASP A 72 9.12 -7.87 -6.19
C ASP A 72 10.50 -8.00 -6.87
N GLY A 73 11.60 -7.93 -6.11
CA GLY A 73 12.96 -8.12 -6.58
C GLY A 73 13.63 -6.85 -7.12
N ARG A 74 12.95 -5.70 -7.14
CA ARG A 74 13.58 -4.42 -7.47
C ARG A 74 14.49 -3.92 -6.35
N VAL A 75 15.47 -3.09 -6.74
CA VAL A 75 16.27 -2.28 -5.81
C VAL A 75 15.96 -0.81 -6.06
N LEU A 76 15.47 -0.12 -5.03
CA LEU A 76 15.10 1.30 -5.08
C LEU A 76 16.19 2.14 -4.40
N ARG A 77 16.51 3.31 -4.97
CA ARG A 77 17.38 4.30 -4.32
C ARG A 77 16.52 5.43 -3.76
N TRP A 78 16.73 5.76 -2.49
CA TRP A 78 16.14 6.96 -1.91
C TRP A 78 16.80 8.22 -2.46
N VAL A 79 15.98 9.20 -2.86
CA VAL A 79 16.42 10.53 -3.31
C VAL A 79 15.67 11.58 -2.49
N PRO A 80 16.35 12.35 -1.63
CA PRO A 80 15.71 13.37 -0.83
C PRO A 80 14.96 14.40 -1.69
N GLY A 81 13.70 14.68 -1.35
CA GLY A 81 12.89 15.70 -2.02
C GLY A 81 12.22 15.28 -3.33
N GLU A 82 12.50 14.07 -3.84
CA GLU A 82 11.79 13.50 -4.98
C GLU A 82 10.56 12.74 -4.47
N ARG A 83 9.36 13.33 -4.59
CA ARG A 83 8.09 12.62 -4.37
C ARG A 83 7.57 12.07 -5.69
N ARG A 84 7.37 10.75 -5.75
CA ARG A 84 6.65 10.09 -6.85
C ARG A 84 5.15 10.06 -6.59
#